data_AF-A0A421FPB1-F1
#
_entry.id   AF-A0A421FPB1-F1
#
_cell.length_a   1.000
_cell.length_b   1.000
_cell.length_c   1.000
_cell.angle_alpha   90.00
_cell.angle_beta   90.00
_cell.angle_gamma   90.00
#
_symmetry.space_group_name_H-M   'P 1'
#
loop_
_entity.id
_entity.type
_entity.pdbx_description
1 polymer ?
#
loop_
_entity_poly.entity_id
_entity_poly.type
_entity_poly.pdbx_seq_one_letter_code
_entity_poly.pdbx_strand_id
1 'polypeptide(L)'
;MQNVLIFVIVTKTGRCVNGINPWCRINWGIIRSVIPPTYCCAKLDPKYKFYDAFMSMKALRWAELKRSVDDVKKALTMENLSGNALKASPNFKYYDEFMSKTTNEWAKAGNSIDDAKKALGMEKLSADAIKASVDYKYYDEFMGWSVLQWVGGGKSIDDVKKLLGLDNLSAAAFKLNANYKYYDKYMTMRVEGWLRSSKFLDDVKKMLGFDKLSTDAIKMSPNVKYYDQFLAGRVSTMVEKVSFVPSTLVTYDEYMSNSVKSWVKSEKSVKYVKKELRLNKLSGEAFRNHINRKYYYAFLALRKPDV
;
A
#
# COMPACT_ATOMS: atom_id res chain seq x y z
N MET A 1 4.01 33.99 1.20
CA MET A 1 3.97 34.51 -0.18
C MET A 1 3.78 33.32 -1.11
N GLN A 2 2.55 33.10 -1.59
CA GLN A 2 2.23 32.07 -2.58
C GLN A 2 2.19 32.73 -3.96
N ASN A 3 3.06 32.30 -4.86
CA ASN A 3 3.05 32.74 -6.26
C ASN A 3 1.85 32.11 -6.98
N VAL A 4 0.79 32.90 -7.16
CA VAL A 4 -0.35 32.52 -8.02
C VAL A 4 -0.01 32.95 -9.44
N LEU A 5 0.27 31.97 -10.30
CA LEU A 5 0.57 32.19 -11.71
C LEU A 5 -0.76 32.35 -12.47
N ILE A 6 -1.16 33.59 -12.76
CA ILE A 6 -2.34 33.91 -13.59
C ILE A 6 -1.87 34.07 -15.04
N PHE A 7 -2.28 33.16 -15.93
CA PHE A 7 -2.07 33.32 -17.37
C PHE A 7 -3.30 33.95 -18.03
N VAL A 8 -3.10 35.10 -18.68
CA VAL A 8 -4.06 35.75 -19.57
C VAL A 8 -3.62 35.49 -21.00
N ILE A 9 -4.40 34.73 -21.77
CA ILE A 9 -4.15 34.51 -23.21
C ILE A 9 -5.16 35.34 -23.99
N VAL A 10 -4.75 36.48 -24.54
CA VAL A 10 -5.63 37.29 -25.41
C VAL A 10 -5.62 36.70 -26.83
N THR A 11 -6.78 36.28 -27.34
CA THR A 11 -6.95 36.02 -28.79
C THR A 11 -8.12 36.80 -29.39
N LYS A 12 -7.87 37.29 -30.61
CA LYS A 12 -8.64 38.26 -31.38
C LYS A 12 -9.93 37.63 -31.95
N THR A 13 -11.07 38.17 -31.51
CA THR A 13 -12.40 38.19 -32.16
C THR A 13 -12.96 36.92 -32.81
N GLY A 14 -13.96 36.31 -32.15
CA GLY A 14 -14.97 35.44 -32.79
C GLY A 14 -16.25 35.42 -31.95
N ARG A 15 -17.38 35.88 -32.50
CA ARG A 15 -18.69 35.87 -31.82
C ARG A 15 -19.25 34.44 -31.75
N CYS A 16 -19.81 34.07 -30.60
CA CYS A 16 -20.67 32.89 -30.49
C CYS A 16 -22.15 33.31 -30.62
N VAL A 17 -22.88 32.62 -31.49
CA VAL A 17 -24.35 32.72 -31.60
C VAL A 17 -24.98 31.81 -30.54
N ASN A 18 -26.03 32.32 -29.89
CA ASN A 18 -26.71 31.73 -28.74
C ASN A 18 -27.16 30.27 -28.96
N GLY A 19 -26.56 29.36 -28.22
CA GLY A 19 -27.04 28.00 -28.02
C GLY A 19 -26.67 27.55 -26.61
N ILE A 20 -27.65 27.55 -25.69
CA ILE A 20 -27.46 27.21 -24.28
C ILE A 20 -27.11 25.72 -24.18
N ASN A 21 -25.86 25.40 -23.86
CA ASN A 21 -25.39 24.05 -23.60
C ASN A 21 -25.32 23.81 -22.07
N PRO A 22 -25.92 22.76 -21.49
CA PRO A 22 -26.03 22.58 -20.02
C PRO A 22 -24.71 22.40 -19.26
N TRP A 23 -23.58 22.27 -19.94
CA TRP A 23 -22.26 21.99 -19.34
C TRP A 23 -21.63 23.18 -18.58
N CYS A 24 -22.23 24.38 -18.63
CA CYS A 24 -21.66 25.58 -18.00
C CYS A 24 -22.07 25.85 -16.54
N ARG A 25 -22.91 25.02 -15.90
CA ARG A 25 -23.23 25.18 -14.47
C ARG A 25 -22.34 24.29 -13.60
N ILE A 26 -21.10 24.71 -13.38
CA ILE A 26 -20.32 24.26 -12.23
C ILE A 26 -19.90 25.51 -11.45
N ASN A 27 -20.21 25.50 -10.15
CA ASN A 27 -20.19 26.62 -9.23
C ASN A 27 -18.75 27.07 -8.91
N TRP A 28 -18.24 28.09 -9.60
CA TRP A 28 -16.95 28.75 -9.31
C TRP A 28 -17.17 29.97 -8.40
N GLY A 29 -17.31 29.72 -7.09
CA GLY A 29 -17.62 30.75 -6.10
C GLY A 29 -16.46 31.65 -5.66
N ILE A 30 -15.20 31.39 -6.05
CA ILE A 30 -14.03 32.08 -5.45
C ILE A 30 -13.05 32.68 -6.49
N ILE A 31 -13.44 32.80 -7.77
CA ILE A 31 -12.64 33.55 -8.76
C ILE A 31 -13.54 34.51 -9.52
N ARG A 32 -14.06 35.53 -8.81
CA ARG A 32 -14.75 36.66 -9.42
C ARG A 32 -13.80 37.86 -9.44
N SER A 33 -12.99 38.01 -10.50
CA SER A 33 -12.61 39.37 -10.98
C SER A 33 -11.72 39.44 -12.23
N VAL A 34 -11.12 38.37 -12.79
CA VAL A 34 -10.10 38.58 -13.86
C VAL A 34 -10.28 37.73 -15.13
N ILE A 35 -11.30 36.87 -15.25
CA ILE A 35 -11.47 36.04 -16.46
C ILE A 35 -12.76 36.45 -17.20
N PRO A 36 -12.67 37.01 -18.41
CA PRO A 36 -13.83 37.30 -19.25
C PRO A 36 -14.67 36.02 -19.52
N PRO A 37 -16.01 36.10 -19.60
CA PRO A 37 -16.89 34.94 -19.80
C PRO A 37 -16.70 34.19 -21.13
N THR A 38 -15.80 34.64 -22.01
CA THR A 38 -15.63 34.13 -23.38
C THR A 38 -14.77 32.85 -23.48
N TYR A 39 -14.18 32.36 -22.38
CA TYR A 39 -13.30 31.17 -22.42
C TYR A 39 -14.02 29.82 -22.27
N CYS A 40 -15.35 29.78 -22.14
CA CYS A 40 -16.05 28.55 -21.78
C CYS A 40 -16.04 27.44 -22.86
N CYS A 41 -15.67 27.69 -24.11
CA CYS A 41 -15.83 26.69 -25.18
C CYS A 41 -14.76 26.71 -26.28
N ALA A 42 -13.55 27.24 -26.04
CA ALA A 42 -12.50 27.06 -27.04
C ALA A 42 -11.99 25.62 -26.96
N LYS A 43 -12.30 24.78 -27.96
CA LYS A 43 -11.51 23.58 -28.24
C LYS A 43 -10.08 24.08 -28.48
N LEU A 44 -9.22 23.94 -27.48
CA LEU A 44 -7.82 24.29 -27.61
C LEU A 44 -7.23 23.40 -28.70
N ASP A 45 -6.65 24.05 -29.69
CA ASP A 45 -5.99 23.38 -30.80
C ASP A 45 -4.74 22.64 -30.27
N PRO A 46 -4.54 21.35 -30.58
CA PRO A 46 -3.37 20.60 -30.12
C PRO A 46 -2.00 21.24 -30.43
N LYS A 47 -1.95 22.18 -31.38
CA LYS A 47 -0.75 22.96 -31.73
C LYS A 47 -0.34 24.01 -30.69
N TYR A 48 -1.16 24.28 -29.66
CA TYR A 48 -0.77 25.21 -28.61
C TYR A 48 0.18 24.57 -27.60
N LYS A 49 1.26 25.29 -27.26
CA LYS A 49 2.30 24.87 -26.30
C LYS A 49 1.76 24.41 -24.93
N PHE A 50 0.55 24.85 -24.55
CA PHE A 50 -0.08 24.53 -23.26
C PHE A 50 -1.19 23.47 -23.35
N TYR A 51 -1.48 22.92 -24.53
CA TYR A 51 -2.55 21.95 -24.71
C TYR A 51 -2.34 20.71 -23.84
N ASP A 52 -1.12 20.16 -23.87
CA ASP A 52 -0.76 18.96 -23.10
C ASP A 52 -0.95 19.19 -21.59
N ALA A 53 -0.38 20.27 -21.04
CA ALA A 53 -0.51 20.60 -19.63
C ALA A 53 -1.98 20.80 -19.21
N PHE A 54 -2.76 21.48 -20.04
CA PHE A 54 -4.20 21.67 -19.79
C PHE A 54 -4.95 20.33 -19.77
N MET A 55 -4.71 19.47 -20.75
CA MET A 55 -5.40 18.18 -20.86
C MET A 55 -5.00 17.22 -19.75
N SER A 56 -3.74 17.22 -19.31
CA SER A 56 -3.29 16.45 -18.14
C SER A 56 -3.96 16.92 -16.84
N MET A 57 -4.03 18.24 -16.60
CA MET A 57 -4.79 18.76 -15.45
C MET A 57 -6.27 18.39 -15.51
N LYS A 58 -6.85 18.41 -16.71
CA LYS A 58 -8.25 18.01 -16.93
C LYS A 58 -8.48 16.52 -16.64
N ALA A 59 -7.55 15.65 -17.06
CA ALA A 59 -7.58 14.22 -16.78
C ALA A 59 -7.55 13.93 -15.28
N LEU A 60 -6.64 14.58 -14.54
CA LEU A 60 -6.59 14.48 -13.08
C LEU A 60 -7.90 14.95 -12.44
N ARG A 61 -8.43 16.09 -12.89
CA ARG A 61 -9.67 16.65 -12.36
C ARG A 61 -10.88 15.75 -12.63
N TRP A 62 -10.94 15.08 -13.79
CA TRP A 62 -11.98 14.10 -14.08
C TRP A 62 -11.94 12.92 -13.11
N ALA A 63 -10.76 12.43 -12.78
CA ALA A 63 -10.60 11.34 -11.80
C ALA A 63 -11.05 11.77 -10.39
N GLU A 64 -10.65 12.97 -9.94
CA GLU A 64 -11.08 13.53 -8.65
C GLU A 64 -12.61 13.68 -8.55
N LEU A 65 -13.24 14.11 -9.64
CA LEU A 65 -14.68 14.27 -9.75
C LEU A 65 -15.41 12.94 -10.01
N LYS A 66 -14.69 11.81 -10.02
CA LYS A 66 -15.24 10.47 -10.27
C LYS A 66 -16.06 10.39 -11.55
N ARG A 67 -15.60 11.05 -12.62
CA ARG A 67 -16.21 10.93 -13.95
C ARG A 67 -16.17 9.47 -14.41
N SER A 68 -17.19 9.05 -15.15
CA SER A 68 -17.23 7.71 -15.71
C SER A 68 -16.18 7.56 -16.82
N VAL A 69 -15.71 6.33 -17.02
CA VAL A 69 -14.78 5.97 -18.11
C VAL A 69 -15.38 6.35 -19.46
N ASP A 70 -16.68 6.11 -19.65
CA ASP A 70 -17.39 6.43 -20.89
C ASP A 70 -17.50 7.94 -21.14
N ASP A 71 -17.78 8.74 -20.10
CA ASP A 71 -17.80 10.21 -20.21
C ASP A 71 -16.44 10.75 -20.66
N VAL A 72 -15.35 10.21 -20.11
CA VAL A 72 -14.00 10.63 -20.45
C VAL A 72 -13.62 10.19 -21.86
N LYS A 73 -13.92 8.94 -22.25
CA LYS A 73 -13.73 8.46 -23.63
C LYS A 73 -14.47 9.35 -24.63
N LYS A 74 -15.73 9.69 -24.35
CA LYS A 74 -16.52 10.62 -25.17
C LYS A 74 -15.90 12.03 -25.22
N ALA A 75 -15.44 12.55 -24.09
CA ALA A 75 -14.79 13.86 -24.02
C ALA A 75 -13.47 13.93 -24.79
N LEU A 76 -12.78 12.78 -24.94
CA LEU A 76 -11.55 12.62 -25.70
C LEU A 76 -11.79 12.17 -27.16
N THR A 77 -13.06 12.05 -27.59
CA THR A 77 -13.47 11.54 -28.90
C THR A 77 -12.92 10.14 -29.20
N MET A 78 -13.05 9.24 -28.21
CA MET A 78 -12.53 7.87 -28.21
C MET A 78 -13.62 6.82 -27.95
N GLU A 79 -14.90 7.22 -27.95
CA GLU A 79 -16.05 6.36 -27.60
C GLU A 79 -16.23 5.13 -28.49
N ASN A 80 -15.76 5.20 -29.75
CA ASN A 80 -15.84 4.11 -30.72
C ASN A 80 -14.49 3.40 -30.94
N LEU A 81 -13.48 3.73 -30.13
CA LEU A 81 -12.16 3.13 -30.23
C LEU A 81 -12.02 2.00 -29.21
N SER A 82 -11.43 0.89 -29.65
CA SER A 82 -11.10 -0.24 -28.80
C SER A 82 -9.78 -0.87 -29.24
N GLY A 83 -9.23 -1.76 -28.41
CA GLY A 83 -8.03 -2.50 -28.77
C GLY A 83 -6.85 -1.60 -29.15
N ASN A 84 -6.18 -1.94 -30.24
CA ASN A 84 -5.03 -1.19 -30.74
C ASN A 84 -5.42 0.20 -31.26
N ALA A 85 -6.64 0.39 -31.77
CA ALA A 85 -7.11 1.69 -32.24
C ALA A 85 -7.24 2.70 -31.08
N LEU A 86 -7.63 2.24 -29.88
CA LEU A 86 -7.66 3.07 -28.68
C LEU A 86 -6.25 3.55 -28.30
N LYS A 87 -5.26 2.64 -28.30
CA LYS A 87 -3.86 2.96 -27.97
C LYS A 87 -3.19 3.88 -28.99
N ALA A 88 -3.57 3.76 -30.26
CA ALA A 88 -3.05 4.60 -31.33
C ALA A 88 -3.61 6.03 -31.33
N SER A 89 -4.65 6.30 -30.53
CA SER A 89 -5.23 7.64 -30.42
C SER A 89 -4.21 8.64 -29.84
N PRO A 90 -4.06 9.85 -30.42
CA PRO A 90 -3.21 10.89 -29.84
C PRO A 90 -3.69 11.36 -28.45
N ASN A 91 -4.96 11.12 -28.13
CA ASN A 91 -5.56 11.44 -26.84
C ASN A 91 -5.40 10.32 -25.81
N PHE A 92 -4.82 9.18 -26.19
CA PHE A 92 -4.66 8.03 -25.29
C PHE A 92 -3.82 8.37 -24.05
N LYS A 93 -2.81 9.24 -24.18
CA LYS A 93 -1.99 9.67 -23.03
C LYS A 93 -2.82 10.29 -21.90
N TYR A 94 -3.85 11.07 -22.23
CA TYR A 94 -4.72 11.69 -21.22
C TYR A 94 -5.72 10.70 -20.63
N TYR A 95 -6.16 9.74 -21.43
CA TYR A 95 -6.96 8.63 -20.94
C TYR A 95 -6.13 7.78 -19.96
N ASP A 96 -4.88 7.46 -20.28
CA ASP A 96 -3.96 6.72 -19.41
C ASP A 96 -3.74 7.45 -18.08
N GLU A 97 -3.47 8.76 -18.12
CA GLU A 97 -3.36 9.59 -16.91
C GLU A 97 -4.65 9.59 -16.06
N PHE A 98 -5.81 9.77 -16.69
CA PHE A 98 -7.11 9.70 -16.01
C PHE A 98 -7.31 8.32 -15.36
N MET A 99 -7.03 7.24 -16.08
CA MET A 99 -7.25 5.88 -15.61
C MET A 99 -6.32 5.50 -14.47
N SER A 100 -5.03 5.81 -14.55
CA SER A 100 -4.08 5.54 -13.45
C SER A 100 -4.41 6.30 -12.16
N LYS A 101 -4.97 7.52 -12.25
CA LYS A 101 -5.49 8.23 -11.08
C LYS A 101 -6.79 7.59 -10.57
N THR A 102 -7.70 7.25 -11.48
CA THR A 102 -9.02 6.68 -11.17
C THR A 102 -8.92 5.32 -10.49
N THR A 103 -8.03 4.43 -10.93
CA THR A 103 -7.82 3.10 -10.33
C THR A 103 -7.37 3.19 -8.88
N ASN A 104 -6.51 4.16 -8.55
CA ASN A 104 -6.10 4.44 -7.17
C ASN A 104 -7.28 4.94 -6.33
N GLU A 105 -8.05 5.90 -6.84
CA GLU A 105 -9.22 6.42 -6.12
C GLU A 105 -10.31 5.36 -5.92
N TRP A 106 -10.52 4.45 -6.88
CA TRP A 106 -11.41 3.28 -6.71
C TRP A 106 -10.94 2.36 -5.57
N ALA A 107 -9.64 2.05 -5.51
CA ALA A 107 -9.09 1.22 -4.46
C ALA A 107 -9.24 1.88 -3.07
N LYS A 108 -8.95 3.19 -2.96
CA LYS A 108 -9.15 3.96 -1.72
C LYS A 108 -10.61 4.02 -1.27
N ALA A 109 -11.53 4.13 -2.23
CA ALA A 109 -12.96 4.11 -1.97
C ALA A 109 -13.47 2.72 -1.57
N GLY A 110 -12.64 1.67 -1.68
CA GLY A 110 -13.02 0.30 -1.37
C GLY A 110 -13.96 -0.33 -2.39
N ASN A 111 -13.91 0.14 -3.65
CA ASN A 111 -14.70 -0.45 -4.73
C ASN A 111 -14.44 -1.96 -4.85
N SER A 112 -15.47 -2.72 -5.22
CA SER A 112 -15.31 -4.16 -5.42
C SER A 112 -14.56 -4.48 -6.72
N ILE A 113 -14.01 -5.70 -6.80
CA ILE A 113 -13.36 -6.20 -8.02
C ILE A 113 -14.35 -6.23 -9.18
N ASP A 114 -15.61 -6.55 -8.92
CA ASP A 114 -16.66 -6.61 -9.93
C ASP A 114 -17.07 -5.21 -10.41
N ASP A 115 -17.13 -4.22 -9.52
CA ASP A 115 -17.35 -2.82 -9.91
C ASP A 115 -16.23 -2.30 -10.81
N ALA A 116 -14.97 -2.62 -10.48
CA ALA A 116 -13.82 -2.24 -11.30
C ALA A 116 -13.87 -2.93 -12.67
N LYS A 117 -14.19 -4.23 -12.74
CA LYS A 117 -14.37 -4.93 -14.01
C LYS A 117 -15.49 -4.31 -14.85
N LYS A 118 -16.64 -4.02 -14.23
CA LYS A 118 -17.77 -3.38 -14.89
C LYS A 118 -17.42 -2.01 -15.43
N ALA A 119 -16.71 -1.19 -14.65
CA ALA A 119 -16.26 0.14 -15.09
C ALA A 119 -15.26 0.08 -16.25
N LEU A 120 -14.53 -1.04 -16.39
CA LEU A 120 -13.62 -1.31 -17.50
C LEU A 120 -14.29 -2.09 -18.66
N GLY A 121 -15.59 -2.37 -18.59
CA GLY A 121 -16.32 -3.16 -19.60
C GLY A 121 -15.86 -4.61 -19.71
N MET A 122 -15.39 -5.20 -18.60
CA MET A 122 -14.81 -6.54 -18.51
C MET A 122 -15.70 -7.57 -17.81
N GLU A 123 -16.90 -7.20 -17.38
CA GLU A 123 -17.73 -8.02 -16.48
C GLU A 123 -18.21 -9.34 -17.12
N LYS A 124 -18.25 -9.40 -18.45
CA LYS A 124 -18.63 -10.61 -19.21
C LYS A 124 -17.43 -11.36 -19.80
N LEU A 125 -16.21 -10.91 -19.56
CA LEU A 125 -15.01 -11.51 -20.13
C LEU A 125 -14.53 -12.69 -19.28
N SER A 126 -14.06 -13.75 -19.96
CA SER A 126 -13.33 -14.84 -19.30
C SER A 126 -12.00 -14.34 -18.72
N ALA A 127 -11.39 -15.10 -17.80
CA ALA A 127 -10.11 -14.71 -17.19
C ALA A 127 -9.00 -14.45 -18.23
N ASP A 128 -8.95 -15.25 -19.31
CA ASP A 128 -7.97 -15.09 -20.38
C ASP A 128 -8.30 -13.89 -21.28
N ALA A 129 -9.59 -13.65 -21.55
CA ALA A 129 -10.02 -12.46 -22.28
C ALA A 129 -9.76 -11.17 -21.49
N ILE A 130 -9.88 -11.19 -20.16
CA ILE A 130 -9.50 -10.08 -19.29
C ILE A 130 -8.01 -9.78 -19.44
N LYS A 131 -7.12 -10.79 -19.38
CA LYS A 131 -5.67 -10.60 -19.54
C LYS A 131 -5.28 -10.06 -20.91
N ALA A 132 -5.99 -10.48 -21.96
CA ALA A 132 -5.78 -10.00 -23.31
C ALA A 132 -6.37 -8.59 -23.57
N SER A 133 -7.23 -8.10 -22.66
CA SER A 133 -7.86 -6.79 -22.81
C SER A 133 -6.83 -5.66 -22.75
N VAL A 134 -7.04 -4.63 -23.57
CA VAL A 134 -6.21 -3.42 -23.56
C VAL A 134 -6.32 -2.68 -22.23
N ASP A 135 -7.47 -2.73 -21.58
CA ASP A 135 -7.70 -2.10 -20.28
C ASP A 135 -7.20 -2.96 -19.10
N TYR A 136 -6.55 -4.13 -19.37
CA TYR A 136 -6.03 -5.02 -18.31
C TYR A 136 -5.01 -4.32 -17.42
N LYS A 137 -4.19 -3.43 -17.99
CA LYS A 137 -3.23 -2.60 -17.23
C LYS A 137 -3.92 -1.88 -16.08
N TYR A 138 -5.08 -1.26 -16.32
CA TYR A 138 -5.79 -0.51 -15.29
C TYR A 138 -6.45 -1.41 -14.25
N TYR A 139 -6.93 -2.59 -14.66
CA TYR A 139 -7.37 -3.61 -13.71
C TYR A 139 -6.21 -4.05 -12.80
N ASP A 140 -5.03 -4.32 -13.37
CA ASP A 140 -3.83 -4.71 -12.61
C ASP A 140 -3.37 -3.61 -11.65
N GLU A 141 -3.40 -2.35 -12.07
CA GLU A 141 -3.14 -1.18 -11.22
C GLU A 141 -4.13 -1.08 -10.06
N PHE A 142 -5.44 -1.18 -10.34
CA PHE A 142 -6.49 -1.18 -9.31
C PHE A 142 -6.25 -2.29 -8.28
N MET A 143 -5.94 -3.51 -8.73
CA MET A 143 -5.65 -4.64 -7.85
C MET A 143 -4.39 -4.38 -7.02
N GLY A 144 -3.36 -3.77 -7.61
CA GLY A 144 -2.15 -3.35 -6.92
C GLY A 144 -2.42 -2.36 -5.78
N TRP A 145 -3.22 -1.32 -6.04
CA TRP A 145 -3.65 -0.36 -5.02
C TRP A 145 -4.54 -1.00 -3.96
N SER A 146 -5.44 -1.90 -4.35
CA SER A 146 -6.32 -2.62 -3.44
C SER A 146 -5.53 -3.46 -2.44
N VAL A 147 -4.46 -4.14 -2.89
CA VAL A 147 -3.55 -4.86 -2.00
C VAL A 147 -2.94 -3.93 -0.94
N LEU A 148 -2.49 -2.73 -1.32
CA LEU A 148 -1.96 -1.74 -0.38
C LEU A 148 -3.01 -1.34 0.66
N GLN A 149 -4.26 -1.10 0.23
CA GLN A 149 -5.35 -0.77 1.13
C GLN A 149 -5.70 -1.94 2.07
N TRP A 150 -5.68 -3.18 1.58
CA TRP A 150 -5.95 -4.35 2.42
C TRP A 150 -4.87 -4.55 3.50
N VAL A 151 -3.60 -4.33 3.15
CA VAL A 151 -2.49 -4.38 4.12
C VAL A 151 -2.61 -3.25 5.14
N GLY A 152 -2.77 -2.01 4.68
CA GLY A 152 -2.85 -0.82 5.53
C GLY A 152 -4.08 -0.82 6.44
N GLY A 153 -5.22 -1.30 5.93
CA GLY A 153 -6.47 -1.47 6.68
C GLY A 153 -6.52 -2.74 7.54
N GLY A 154 -5.46 -3.57 7.55
CA GLY A 154 -5.40 -4.77 8.39
C GLY A 154 -6.42 -5.84 8.04
N LYS A 155 -6.89 -5.90 6.78
CA LYS A 155 -7.84 -6.91 6.30
C LYS A 155 -7.29 -8.32 6.57
N SER A 156 -8.16 -9.26 6.98
CA SER A 156 -7.73 -10.62 7.34
C SER A 156 -7.31 -11.44 6.10
N ILE A 157 -6.53 -12.50 6.33
CA ILE A 157 -6.08 -13.39 5.25
C ILE A 157 -7.28 -14.08 4.58
N ASP A 158 -8.26 -14.50 5.38
CA ASP A 158 -9.44 -15.22 4.87
C ASP A 158 -10.36 -14.28 4.06
N ASP A 159 -10.52 -13.03 4.50
CA ASP A 159 -11.26 -12.03 3.72
C ASP A 159 -10.59 -11.78 2.36
N VAL A 160 -9.26 -11.66 2.32
CA VAL A 160 -8.53 -11.46 1.06
C VAL A 160 -8.64 -12.69 0.16
N LYS A 161 -8.56 -13.91 0.71
CA LYS A 161 -8.79 -15.13 -0.06
C LYS A 161 -10.19 -15.15 -0.67
N LYS A 162 -11.22 -14.83 0.11
CA LYS A 162 -12.61 -14.78 -0.36
C LYS A 162 -12.80 -13.73 -1.45
N LEU A 163 -12.27 -12.51 -1.26
CA LEU A 163 -12.32 -11.44 -2.28
C LEU A 163 -11.66 -11.85 -3.59
N LEU A 164 -10.57 -12.62 -3.52
CA LEU A 164 -9.85 -13.09 -4.71
C LEU A 164 -10.41 -14.39 -5.29
N GLY A 165 -11.45 -14.99 -4.68
CA GLY A 165 -12.01 -16.28 -5.08
C GLY A 165 -11.06 -17.45 -4.88
N LEU A 166 -10.25 -17.41 -3.82
CA LEU A 166 -9.22 -18.40 -3.50
C LEU A 166 -9.55 -19.29 -2.29
N ASP A 167 -10.65 -19.02 -1.59
CA ASP A 167 -11.03 -19.65 -0.32
C ASP A 167 -11.39 -21.14 -0.46
N ASN A 168 -11.99 -21.54 -1.59
CA ASN A 168 -12.45 -22.91 -1.83
C ASN A 168 -11.54 -23.73 -2.77
N LEU A 169 -10.31 -23.26 -3.02
CA LEU A 169 -9.37 -23.93 -3.93
C LEU A 169 -8.49 -24.94 -3.20
N SER A 170 -8.19 -26.06 -3.86
CA SER A 170 -7.13 -26.98 -3.42
C SER A 170 -5.77 -26.26 -3.43
N ALA A 171 -4.79 -26.75 -2.66
CA ALA A 171 -3.46 -26.12 -2.60
C ALA A 171 -2.77 -25.98 -3.97
N ALA A 172 -2.98 -26.95 -4.87
CA ALA A 172 -2.46 -26.90 -6.24
C ALA A 172 -3.20 -25.83 -7.08
N ALA A 173 -4.55 -25.85 -7.06
CA ALA A 173 -5.36 -24.87 -7.78
C ALA A 173 -5.15 -23.44 -7.26
N PHE A 174 -4.91 -23.28 -5.96
CA PHE A 174 -4.64 -22.00 -5.30
C PHE A 174 -3.44 -21.28 -5.91
N LYS A 175 -2.33 -22.00 -6.14
CA LYS A 175 -1.09 -21.43 -6.70
C LYS A 175 -1.18 -21.14 -8.20
N LEU A 176 -1.99 -21.90 -8.93
CA LEU A 176 -2.19 -21.74 -10.37
C LEU A 176 -3.24 -20.68 -10.72
N ASN A 177 -4.04 -20.23 -9.75
CA ASN A 177 -5.07 -19.23 -9.98
C ASN A 177 -4.46 -17.88 -10.40
N ALA A 178 -5.07 -17.22 -11.38
CA ALA A 178 -4.57 -15.93 -11.89
C ALA A 178 -4.53 -14.82 -10.81
N ASN A 179 -5.39 -14.90 -9.80
CA ASN A 179 -5.43 -13.95 -8.69
C ASN A 179 -4.39 -14.25 -7.60
N TYR A 180 -3.70 -15.39 -7.65
CA TYR A 180 -2.66 -15.76 -6.70
C TYR A 180 -1.55 -14.70 -6.61
N LYS A 181 -1.20 -14.04 -7.72
CA LYS A 181 -0.18 -12.98 -7.72
C LYS A 181 -0.52 -11.82 -6.78
N TYR A 182 -1.80 -11.46 -6.65
CA TYR A 182 -2.23 -10.38 -5.74
C TYR A 182 -2.26 -10.85 -4.29
N TYR A 183 -2.62 -12.13 -4.07
CA TYR A 183 -2.52 -12.76 -2.76
C TYR A 183 -1.06 -12.86 -2.28
N ASP A 184 -0.14 -13.29 -3.15
CA ASP A 184 1.29 -13.39 -2.86
C ASP A 184 1.90 -12.02 -2.54
N LYS A 185 1.51 -10.98 -3.29
CA LYS A 185 1.88 -9.59 -2.99
C LYS A 185 1.35 -9.14 -1.62
N TYR A 186 0.06 -9.39 -1.33
CA TYR A 186 -0.54 -9.07 -0.03
C TYR A 186 0.19 -9.77 1.12
N MET A 187 0.47 -11.07 0.99
CA MET A 187 1.14 -11.86 2.01
C MET A 187 2.59 -11.43 2.23
N THR A 188 3.35 -11.14 1.17
CA THR A 188 4.71 -10.63 1.26
C THR A 188 4.76 -9.32 2.05
N MET A 189 3.86 -8.38 1.74
CA MET A 189 3.76 -7.12 2.49
C MET A 189 3.33 -7.30 3.96
N ARG A 190 2.47 -8.29 4.24
CA ARG A 190 2.11 -8.65 5.61
C ARG A 190 3.31 -9.17 6.39
N VAL A 191 4.13 -10.04 5.79
CA VAL A 191 5.37 -10.54 6.39
C VAL A 191 6.32 -9.40 6.73
N GLU A 192 6.53 -8.45 5.81
CA GLU A 192 7.33 -7.25 6.10
C GLU A 192 6.76 -6.44 7.28
N GLY A 193 5.44 -6.24 7.30
CA GLY A 193 4.77 -5.55 8.41
C GLY A 193 4.95 -6.27 9.76
N TRP A 194 4.90 -7.60 9.76
CA TRP A 194 5.16 -8.42 10.96
C TRP A 194 6.60 -8.32 11.43
N LEU A 195 7.57 -8.29 10.50
CA LEU A 195 8.99 -8.08 10.81
C LEU A 195 9.23 -6.70 11.43
N ARG A 196 8.71 -5.64 10.80
CA ARG A 196 8.83 -4.25 11.31
C ARG A 196 8.20 -4.08 12.68
N SER A 197 7.06 -4.74 12.93
CA SER A 197 6.37 -4.70 14.23
C SER A 197 6.86 -5.76 15.24
N SER A 198 7.94 -6.48 14.92
CA SER A 198 8.54 -7.50 15.79
C SER A 198 7.54 -8.53 16.34
N LYS A 199 6.59 -8.98 15.50
CA LYS A 199 5.59 -9.97 15.89
C LYS A 199 6.22 -11.24 16.45
N PHE A 200 5.52 -11.87 17.40
CA PHE A 200 5.94 -13.15 17.96
C PHE A 200 5.61 -14.30 17.01
N LEU A 201 6.39 -15.39 17.08
CA LEU A 201 6.21 -16.56 16.21
C LEU A 201 4.81 -17.16 16.36
N ASP A 202 4.31 -17.28 17.59
CA ASP A 202 2.99 -17.86 17.86
C ASP A 202 1.85 -16.99 17.30
N ASP A 203 2.00 -15.66 17.36
CA ASP A 203 1.05 -14.74 16.74
C ASP A 203 1.01 -14.92 15.22
N VAL A 204 2.17 -15.04 14.58
CA VAL A 204 2.25 -15.24 13.12
C VAL A 204 1.68 -16.60 12.73
N LYS A 205 1.97 -17.68 13.47
CA LYS A 205 1.35 -18.99 13.26
C LYS A 205 -0.17 -18.91 13.31
N LYS A 206 -0.71 -18.25 14.34
CA LYS A 206 -2.15 -18.05 14.49
C LYS A 206 -2.72 -17.23 13.33
N MET A 207 -2.06 -16.14 12.94
CA MET A 207 -2.50 -15.31 11.81
C MET A 207 -2.51 -16.07 10.48
N LEU A 208 -1.58 -17.02 10.29
CA LEU A 208 -1.52 -17.89 9.11
C LEU A 208 -2.49 -19.08 9.15
N GLY A 209 -3.20 -19.26 10.28
CA GLY A 209 -4.15 -20.36 10.50
C GLY A 209 -3.47 -21.70 10.84
N PHE A 210 -2.27 -21.67 11.42
CA PHE A 210 -1.51 -22.88 11.76
C PHE A 210 -1.78 -23.41 13.16
N ASP A 211 -2.48 -22.66 14.01
CA ASP A 211 -2.73 -22.98 15.42
C ASP A 211 -3.52 -24.28 15.62
N LYS A 212 -4.30 -24.68 14.62
CA LYS A 212 -5.13 -25.91 14.64
C LYS A 212 -4.64 -27.01 13.70
N LEU A 213 -3.50 -26.82 13.04
CA LEU A 213 -2.99 -27.75 12.04
C LEU A 213 -1.89 -28.64 12.61
N SER A 214 -1.84 -29.90 12.16
CA SER A 214 -0.70 -30.77 12.40
C SER A 214 0.53 -30.29 11.61
N THR A 215 1.73 -30.73 12.00
CA THR A 215 2.97 -30.41 11.30
C THR A 215 2.92 -30.74 9.80
N ASP A 216 2.32 -31.88 9.44
CA ASP A 216 2.21 -32.29 8.04
C ASP A 216 1.15 -31.48 7.28
N ALA A 217 0.05 -31.10 7.94
CA ALA A 217 -0.93 -30.17 7.36
C ALA A 217 -0.33 -28.77 7.12
N ILE A 218 0.55 -28.29 8.01
CA ILE A 218 1.26 -27.01 7.84
C ILE A 218 2.15 -27.06 6.60
N LYS A 219 2.93 -28.14 6.39
CA LYS A 219 3.80 -28.29 5.21
C LYS A 219 3.03 -28.25 3.89
N MET A 220 1.79 -28.73 3.89
CA MET A 220 0.91 -28.72 2.72
C MET A 220 0.16 -27.40 2.54
N SER A 221 0.18 -26.51 3.54
CA SER A 221 -0.52 -25.23 3.48
C SER A 221 0.10 -24.32 2.43
N PRO A 222 -0.71 -23.61 1.61
CA PRO A 222 -0.18 -22.58 0.70
C PRO A 222 0.52 -21.44 1.47
N ASN A 223 0.25 -21.30 2.77
CA ASN A 223 0.79 -20.25 3.61
C ASN A 223 2.20 -20.55 4.17
N VAL A 224 2.69 -21.80 4.05
CA VAL A 224 3.97 -22.22 4.66
C VAL A 224 5.14 -21.37 4.18
N LYS A 225 5.16 -21.03 2.88
CA LYS A 225 6.14 -20.15 2.26
C LYS A 225 6.30 -18.83 3.02
N TYR A 226 5.20 -18.21 3.45
CA TYR A 226 5.26 -16.90 4.12
C TYR A 226 5.73 -17.01 5.58
N TYR A 227 5.48 -18.15 6.22
CA TYR A 227 6.06 -18.44 7.53
C TYR A 227 7.58 -18.61 7.43
N ASP A 228 8.05 -19.36 6.42
CA ASP A 228 9.47 -19.55 6.17
C ASP A 228 10.15 -18.21 5.84
N GLN A 229 9.52 -17.36 5.01
CA GLN A 229 9.99 -16.00 4.74
C GLN A 229 10.07 -15.15 6.02
N PHE A 230 9.07 -15.24 6.90
CA PHE A 230 9.10 -14.53 8.19
C PHE A 230 10.25 -15.02 9.07
N LEU A 231 10.48 -16.33 9.16
CA LEU A 231 11.62 -16.90 9.91
C LEU A 231 12.96 -16.44 9.35
N ALA A 232 13.14 -16.52 8.03
CA ALA A 232 14.34 -16.06 7.35
C ALA A 232 14.60 -14.56 7.59
N GLY A 233 13.56 -13.72 7.49
CA GLY A 233 13.66 -12.29 7.79
C GLY A 233 14.02 -12.01 9.25
N ARG A 234 13.50 -12.80 10.20
CA ARG A 234 13.89 -12.70 11.62
C ARG A 234 15.36 -13.05 11.84
N VAL A 235 15.87 -14.09 11.20
CA VAL A 235 17.29 -14.45 11.27
C VAL A 235 18.15 -13.33 10.66
N SER A 236 17.79 -12.82 9.48
CA SER A 236 18.52 -11.71 8.83
C SER A 236 18.60 -10.47 9.73
N THR A 237 17.46 -10.06 10.29
CA THR A 237 17.42 -8.89 11.20
C THR A 237 18.19 -9.12 12.51
N MET A 238 18.37 -10.36 12.96
CA MET A 238 19.27 -10.68 14.08
C MET A 238 20.74 -10.59 13.65
N VAL A 239 21.10 -11.17 12.49
CA VAL A 239 22.45 -11.13 11.95
C VAL A 239 22.90 -9.69 11.70
N GLU A 240 22.06 -8.85 11.08
CA GLU A 240 22.34 -7.43 10.87
C GLU A 240 22.59 -6.66 12.18
N LYS A 241 21.81 -6.97 13.23
CA LYS A 241 22.03 -6.36 14.55
C LYS A 241 23.33 -6.81 15.20
N VAL A 242 23.74 -8.05 14.97
CA VAL A 242 25.01 -8.61 15.46
C VAL A 242 26.19 -8.06 14.66
N SER A 243 26.04 -7.84 13.35
CA SER A 243 27.09 -7.28 12.49
C SER A 243 27.25 -5.76 12.62
N PHE A 244 26.21 -5.04 13.08
CA PHE A 244 26.31 -3.62 13.44
C PHE A 244 26.89 -3.38 14.84
N VAL A 245 27.31 -4.43 15.55
CA VAL A 245 28.22 -4.24 16.70
C VAL A 245 29.55 -3.76 16.12
N PRO A 246 30.02 -2.53 16.43
CA PRO A 246 31.31 -2.04 15.97
C PRO A 246 32.39 -3.07 16.29
N SER A 247 33.32 -3.28 15.36
CA SER A 247 34.35 -4.33 15.31
C SER A 247 35.40 -4.31 16.43
N THR A 248 35.11 -3.72 17.57
CA THR A 248 35.71 -4.14 18.83
C THR A 248 34.79 -5.20 19.41
N LEU A 249 35.25 -6.45 19.53
CA LEU A 249 34.54 -7.52 20.25
C LEU A 249 34.28 -7.08 21.70
N VAL A 250 33.22 -6.30 21.91
CA VAL A 250 32.69 -5.97 23.22
C VAL A 250 32.21 -7.30 23.77
N THR A 251 32.97 -7.83 24.73
CA THR A 251 32.64 -9.11 25.37
C THR A 251 31.20 -9.04 25.89
N TYR A 252 30.53 -10.20 26.03
CA TYR A 252 29.19 -10.25 26.62
C TYR A 252 29.12 -9.47 27.94
N ASP A 253 30.19 -9.53 28.72
CA ASP A 253 30.35 -8.80 29.98
C ASP A 253 30.35 -7.27 29.80
N GLU A 254 31.02 -6.77 28.78
CA GLU A 254 31.10 -5.34 28.51
C GLU A 254 29.77 -4.79 27.95
N TYR A 255 29.09 -5.53 27.07
CA TYR A 255 27.75 -5.20 26.58
C TYR A 255 26.74 -5.13 27.73
N MET A 256 26.73 -6.16 28.59
CA MET A 256 25.81 -6.23 29.72
C MET A 256 26.12 -5.15 30.76
N SER A 257 27.40 -4.82 31.00
CA SER A 257 27.79 -3.74 31.89
C SER A 257 27.35 -2.37 31.39
N ASN A 258 27.45 -2.11 30.07
CA ASN A 258 26.95 -0.87 29.47
C ASN A 258 25.42 -0.79 29.51
N SER A 259 24.73 -1.92 29.33
CA SER A 259 23.28 -2.01 29.48
C SER A 259 22.82 -1.66 30.90
N VAL A 260 23.52 -2.18 31.93
CA VAL A 260 23.27 -1.83 33.34
C VAL A 260 23.42 -0.32 33.57
N LYS A 261 24.52 0.29 33.12
CA LYS A 261 24.73 1.75 33.25
C LYS A 261 23.61 2.54 32.58
N SER A 262 23.20 2.12 31.38
CA SER A 262 22.09 2.76 30.67
C SER A 262 20.75 2.60 31.38
N TRP A 263 20.47 1.45 31.98
CA TRP A 263 19.22 1.22 32.73
C TRP A 263 19.16 2.05 34.00
N VAL A 264 20.28 2.23 34.71
CA VAL A 264 20.38 3.12 35.87
C VAL A 264 20.14 4.56 35.46
N LYS A 265 20.83 5.04 34.41
CA LYS A 265 20.69 6.42 33.89
C LYS A 265 19.25 6.74 33.47
N SER A 266 18.56 5.75 32.90
CA SER A 266 17.17 5.87 32.44
C SER A 266 16.15 5.47 33.50
N GLU A 267 16.56 5.35 34.76
CA GLU A 267 15.73 5.07 35.94
C GLU A 267 14.77 3.88 35.74
N LYS A 268 15.26 2.81 35.09
CA LYS A 268 14.43 1.62 34.84
C LYS A 268 14.04 0.94 36.14
N SER A 269 12.83 0.37 36.18
CA SER A 269 12.36 -0.33 37.38
C SER A 269 13.05 -1.68 37.56
N VAL A 270 13.16 -2.14 38.82
CA VAL A 270 13.69 -3.48 39.15
C VAL A 270 12.96 -4.57 38.39
N LYS A 271 11.62 -4.46 38.30
CA LYS A 271 10.77 -5.43 37.58
C LYS A 271 11.11 -5.48 36.09
N TYR A 272 11.37 -4.34 35.46
CA TYR A 272 11.80 -4.27 34.06
C TYR A 272 13.14 -4.97 33.86
N VAL A 273 14.16 -4.59 34.65
CA VAL A 273 15.51 -5.15 34.52
C VAL A 273 15.51 -6.66 34.78
N LYS A 274 14.77 -7.13 35.80
CA LYS A 274 14.63 -8.57 36.08
C LYS A 274 13.98 -9.34 34.92
N LYS A 275 13.05 -8.72 34.18
CA LYS A 275 12.43 -9.30 32.98
C LYS A 275 13.38 -9.33 31.79
N GLU A 276 14.09 -8.23 31.50
CA GLU A 276 15.07 -8.17 30.40
C GLU A 276 16.21 -9.16 30.59
N LEU A 277 16.67 -9.34 31.83
CA LEU A 277 17.69 -10.35 32.19
C LEU A 277 17.15 -11.79 32.22
N ARG A 278 15.85 -11.99 31.97
CA ARG A 278 15.12 -13.27 32.02
C ARG A 278 15.14 -13.95 33.39
N LEU A 279 15.29 -13.16 34.45
CA LEU A 279 15.37 -13.65 35.83
C LEU A 279 14.01 -13.70 36.54
N ASN A 280 12.94 -13.17 35.92
CA ASN A 280 11.62 -13.04 36.54
C ASN A 280 10.87 -14.37 36.73
N LYS A 281 11.29 -15.43 36.04
CA LYS A 281 10.72 -16.79 36.17
C LYS A 281 11.61 -17.76 36.95
N LEU A 282 12.74 -17.28 37.46
CA LEU A 282 13.70 -18.11 38.19
C LEU A 282 13.58 -17.85 39.69
N SER A 283 13.65 -18.94 40.47
CA SER A 283 13.69 -18.89 41.94
C SER A 283 14.74 -19.88 42.47
N GLY A 284 15.07 -19.75 43.76
CA GLY A 284 15.99 -20.66 44.43
C GLY A 284 17.35 -20.79 43.74
N GLU A 285 17.77 -22.04 43.53
CA GLU A 285 19.08 -22.37 42.96
C GLU A 285 19.22 -21.97 41.49
N ALA A 286 18.15 -22.12 40.70
CA ALA A 286 18.14 -21.70 39.29
C ALA A 286 18.39 -20.19 39.14
N PHE A 287 17.87 -19.38 40.06
CA PHE A 287 18.20 -17.95 40.09
C PHE A 287 19.66 -17.72 40.51
N ARG A 288 20.14 -18.42 41.55
CA ARG A 288 21.50 -18.26 42.10
C ARG A 288 22.61 -18.54 41.09
N ASN A 289 22.40 -19.51 40.20
CA ASN A 289 23.40 -19.99 39.25
C ASN A 289 23.27 -19.37 37.85
N HIS A 290 22.30 -18.48 37.62
CA HIS A 290 22.08 -17.89 36.30
C HIS A 290 23.16 -16.85 35.95
N ILE A 291 23.75 -16.94 34.75
CA ILE A 291 24.86 -16.07 34.30
C ILE A 291 24.54 -14.57 34.38
N ASN A 292 23.28 -14.18 34.15
CA ASN A 292 22.84 -12.79 34.20
C ASN A 292 22.62 -12.23 35.61
N ARG A 293 22.70 -13.08 36.64
CA ARG A 293 22.50 -12.68 38.03
C ARG A 293 23.48 -11.57 38.45
N LYS A 294 24.74 -11.65 38.02
CA LYS A 294 25.78 -10.66 38.36
C LYS A 294 25.40 -9.23 37.91
N TYR A 295 24.79 -9.09 36.72
CA TYR A 295 24.34 -7.78 36.21
C TYR A 295 23.12 -7.24 36.92
N TYR A 296 22.22 -8.12 37.37
CA TYR A 296 21.06 -7.72 38.18
C TYR A 296 21.51 -7.09 39.50
N TYR A 297 22.49 -7.68 40.19
CA TYR A 297 23.04 -7.08 41.41
C TYR A 297 23.85 -5.81 41.12
N ALA A 298 24.62 -5.77 40.03
CA ALA A 298 25.32 -4.54 39.63
C ALA A 298 24.33 -3.38 39.39
N PHE A 299 23.18 -3.67 38.76
CA PHE A 299 22.10 -2.70 38.60
C PHE A 299 21.52 -2.23 39.94
N LEU A 300 21.22 -3.15 40.85
CA LEU A 300 20.70 -2.81 42.18
C LEU A 300 21.69 -1.97 43.00
N ALA A 301 22.99 -2.26 42.91
CA ALA A 301 24.03 -1.54 43.63
C ALA A 301 24.25 -0.11 43.11
N LEU A 302 24.08 0.11 41.81
CA LEU A 302 24.28 1.42 41.17
C LEU A 302 23.04 2.33 41.23
N ARG A 303 21.86 1.77 41.49
CA ARG A 303 20.62 2.55 41.60
C ARG A 303 20.52 3.17 43.00
N LYS A 304 20.14 4.44 43.08
CA LYS A 304 19.85 5.10 44.37
C LYS A 304 18.68 4.38 45.06
N PRO A 305 18.72 4.17 46.38
CA PRO A 305 17.56 3.64 47.09
C PRO A 305 16.36 4.55 46.84
N ASP A 306 15.22 3.94 46.51
CA ASP A 306 13.95 4.65 46.40
C ASP A 306 13.65 5.21 47.80
N VAL A 307 13.75 6.54 47.95
CA VAL A 307 13.41 7.28 49.19
C VAL A 307 11.90 7.36 49.32
#